data_AF-A0A8T0G4F0-F1
#
_entry.id   AF-A0A8T0G4F0-F1
#
_cell.length_a   1.000
_cell.length_b   1.000
_cell.length_c   1.000
_cell.angle_alpha   90.00
_cell.angle_beta   90.00
_cell.angle_gamma   90.00
#
_symmetry.space_group_name_H-M   'P 1'
#
loop_
_entity.id
_entity.type
_entity.pdbx_description
1 polymer ?
#
loop_
_entity_poly.entity_id
_entity_poly.type
_entity_poly.pdbx_seq_one_letter_code
_entity_poly.pdbx_strand_id
1 'polypeptide(L)'
;MNFHFMPSLLHIASVKIASHLLLDPDVRIMLDNEVTMMHPFHLFQSSRLALWGFIEKTAMEKLPLLPPSIPPKVAKMIQPMHYEVVMWLEDHVFIFPGEEDFCSEFLNYICWKSNGTIDRVKTAKKIIHSDRIDISDRFKLACNYFFLDEIVNLWHKMKANGMVHINERQTNTAVRFWIKLMKEGGTKTLEELIAHYFRPAFLRYLDIPLRISSYFRFLSKQCRRDYLLNNNYLIHKDDFRQCLYQMDEAERLELFHANPATALKQALMWPFQSLFIKLANELLKYMQLADFITIFDHILIYYIMDGYDYYDHFRELWLIVPESYKIEINRDERRRNAFRKIMQAEKNAHVAEVLNKLSSFIGSFGNINPVYASFSGKPISPPAQTRLPPRPPETPTTKRSASSSSDNSIQSCIAHDIPAPTQPKTNHSCSNPAKSAPHQSNRIQLAYSNATHCSLKIFNPANYNSANISSTSSAQSPLPPHH
;
A
#
# COMPACT_ATOMS: atom_id res chain seq x y z
N MET A 1 5.63 -4.76 -22.74
CA MET A 1 4.20 -4.74 -22.30
C MET A 1 3.78 -3.34 -21.87
N ASN A 2 2.67 -2.80 -22.40
CA ASN A 2 2.20 -1.44 -22.09
C ASN A 2 1.05 -1.46 -21.05
N PHE A 3 1.23 -0.77 -19.91
CA PHE A 3 0.25 -0.65 -18.82
C PHE A 3 -0.53 0.68 -18.84
N HIS A 4 -0.59 1.36 -19.97
CA HIS A 4 -1.36 2.60 -20.09
C HIS A 4 -2.84 2.29 -20.34
N PHE A 5 -3.64 2.43 -19.27
CA PHE A 5 -5.09 2.48 -19.38
C PHE A 5 -5.53 3.89 -19.78
N MET A 6 -6.13 4.02 -20.96
CA MET A 6 -6.72 5.27 -21.44
C MET A 6 -8.25 5.15 -21.36
N PRO A 7 -8.91 5.80 -20.37
CA PRO A 7 -10.35 5.69 -20.22
C PRO A 7 -11.09 6.35 -21.39
N SER A 8 -12.20 5.75 -21.82
CA SER A 8 -13.11 6.36 -22.80
C SER A 8 -13.82 7.59 -22.21
N LEU A 9 -14.34 8.48 -23.05
CA LEU A 9 -15.10 9.64 -22.57
C LEU A 9 -16.29 9.23 -21.68
N LEU A 10 -16.97 8.15 -22.04
CA LEU A 10 -18.05 7.59 -21.24
C LEU A 10 -17.54 7.14 -19.86
N HIS A 11 -16.39 6.47 -19.78
CA HIS A 11 -15.78 6.08 -18.51
C HIS A 11 -15.48 7.30 -17.63
N ILE A 12 -14.86 8.34 -18.21
CA ILE A 12 -14.52 9.57 -17.50
C ILE A 12 -15.78 10.25 -16.95
N ALA A 13 -16.84 10.34 -17.76
CA ALA A 13 -18.12 10.89 -17.33
C ALA A 13 -18.74 10.04 -16.22
N SER A 14 -18.73 8.71 -16.35
CA SER A 14 -19.26 7.80 -15.34
C SER A 14 -18.51 7.91 -14.01
N VAL A 15 -17.18 8.00 -14.03
CA VAL A 15 -16.35 8.21 -12.84
C VAL A 15 -16.72 9.52 -12.15
N LYS A 16 -16.88 10.59 -12.92
CA LYS A 16 -17.23 11.90 -12.36
C LYS A 16 -18.58 11.85 -11.64
N ILE A 17 -19.59 11.23 -12.26
CA ILE A 17 -20.92 11.09 -11.65
C ILE A 17 -20.87 10.17 -10.42
N ALA A 18 -20.21 9.02 -10.53
CA ALA A 18 -20.03 8.08 -9.42
C ALA A 18 -19.32 8.73 -8.22
N SER A 19 -18.32 9.60 -8.46
CA SER A 19 -17.64 10.33 -7.38
C SER A 19 -18.57 11.26 -6.58
N HIS A 20 -19.61 11.80 -7.22
CA HIS A 20 -20.63 12.58 -6.52
C HIS A 20 -21.61 11.68 -5.77
N LEU A 21 -21.95 10.51 -6.32
CA LEU A 21 -22.82 9.54 -5.64
C LEU A 21 -22.16 8.93 -4.40
N LEU A 22 -20.83 8.79 -4.37
CA LEU A 22 -20.13 8.40 -3.14
C LEU A 22 -20.33 9.39 -1.98
N LEU A 23 -20.70 10.64 -2.27
CA LEU A 23 -21.02 11.67 -1.28
C LEU A 23 -22.52 11.78 -0.99
N ASP A 24 -23.38 11.09 -1.74
CA ASP A 24 -24.82 11.08 -1.51
C ASP A 24 -25.12 10.41 -0.15
N PRO A 25 -25.93 11.03 0.73
CA PRO A 25 -26.17 10.49 2.07
C PRO A 25 -26.76 9.07 2.08
N ASP A 26 -27.66 8.74 1.15
CA ASP A 26 -28.33 7.43 1.13
C ASP A 26 -27.36 6.34 0.67
N VAL A 27 -26.59 6.63 -0.39
CA VAL A 27 -25.52 5.74 -0.87
C VAL A 27 -24.45 5.57 0.22
N ARG A 28 -24.04 6.66 0.87
CA ARG A 28 -23.01 6.65 1.91
C ARG A 28 -23.41 5.76 3.08
N ILE A 29 -24.62 5.89 3.63
CA ILE A 29 -25.09 5.04 4.74
C ILE A 29 -24.98 3.55 4.37
N MET A 30 -25.26 3.19 3.12
CA MET A 30 -25.11 1.80 2.66
C MET A 30 -23.64 1.37 2.51
N LEU A 31 -22.74 2.28 2.14
CA LEU A 31 -21.29 2.02 2.09
C LEU A 31 -20.69 1.90 3.50
N ASP A 32 -21.15 2.70 4.45
CA ASP A 32 -20.76 2.60 5.86
C ASP A 32 -21.14 1.21 6.41
N ASN A 33 -22.36 0.75 6.09
CA ASN A 33 -22.79 -0.61 6.41
C ASN A 33 -21.89 -1.67 5.76
N GLU A 34 -21.41 -1.44 4.53
CA GLU A 34 -20.50 -2.37 3.87
C GLU A 34 -19.16 -2.51 4.60
N VAL A 35 -18.59 -1.41 5.09
CA VAL A 35 -17.33 -1.40 5.85
C VAL A 35 -17.48 -2.10 7.20
N THR A 36 -18.60 -1.88 7.89
CA THR A 36 -18.88 -2.48 9.20
C THR A 36 -19.20 -3.98 9.13
N MET A 37 -19.54 -4.52 7.95
CA MET A 37 -19.69 -5.96 7.76
C MET A 37 -18.32 -6.63 7.89
N MET A 38 -17.94 -6.93 9.15
CA MET A 38 -16.69 -7.63 9.52
C MET A 38 -16.41 -8.73 8.51
N HIS A 39 -15.17 -8.77 8.02
CA HIS A 39 -14.67 -9.76 7.10
C HIS A 39 -14.10 -10.98 7.86
N PRO A 40 -14.88 -12.03 8.19
CA PRO A 40 -14.29 -13.35 8.22
C PRO A 40 -13.88 -13.62 6.77
N PHE A 41 -12.60 -13.39 6.50
CA PHE A 41 -11.96 -13.83 5.26
C PHE A 41 -12.48 -15.25 4.97
N HIS A 42 -12.85 -15.50 3.72
CA HIS A 42 -13.25 -16.82 3.19
C HIS A 42 -14.72 -17.24 3.27
N LEU A 43 -15.65 -16.44 3.78
CA LEU A 43 -17.08 -16.78 3.69
C LEU A 43 -17.77 -15.92 2.65
N PHE A 44 -18.38 -16.55 1.63
CA PHE A 44 -19.25 -15.84 0.70
C PHE A 44 -20.43 -15.24 1.49
N GLN A 45 -20.57 -13.92 1.42
CA GLN A 45 -21.60 -13.17 2.14
C GLN A 45 -22.71 -12.76 1.18
N SER A 46 -23.75 -13.58 1.10
CA SER A 46 -24.96 -13.29 0.30
C SER A 46 -25.60 -11.96 0.65
N SER A 47 -25.49 -11.56 1.92
CA SER A 47 -25.89 -10.25 2.43
C SER A 47 -25.12 -9.11 1.76
N ARG A 48 -23.81 -9.27 1.53
CA ARG A 48 -22.96 -8.27 0.87
C ARG A 48 -23.32 -8.11 -0.60
N LEU A 49 -23.57 -9.21 -1.31
CA LEU A 49 -24.07 -9.15 -2.68
C LEU A 49 -25.43 -8.45 -2.76
N ALA A 50 -26.34 -8.79 -1.84
CA ALA A 50 -27.64 -8.12 -1.76
C ALA A 50 -27.49 -6.62 -1.47
N LEU A 51 -26.59 -6.25 -0.55
CA LEU A 51 -26.26 -4.86 -0.24
C LEU A 51 -25.76 -4.11 -1.47
N TRP A 52 -24.82 -4.68 -2.23
CA TRP A 52 -24.36 -4.08 -3.48
C TRP A 52 -25.48 -3.92 -4.51
N GLY A 53 -26.38 -4.90 -4.62
CA GLY A 53 -27.57 -4.76 -5.45
C GLY A 53 -28.47 -3.59 -5.02
N PHE A 54 -28.62 -3.35 -3.71
CA PHE A 54 -29.34 -2.18 -3.19
C PHE A 54 -28.61 -0.87 -3.45
N ILE A 55 -27.29 -0.83 -3.28
CA ILE A 55 -26.46 0.34 -3.58
C ILE A 55 -26.60 0.71 -5.06
N GLU A 56 -26.45 -0.26 -5.95
CA GLU A 56 -26.56 -0.03 -7.39
C GLU A 56 -27.97 0.46 -7.78
N LYS A 57 -29.01 -0.17 -7.23
CA LYS A 57 -30.40 0.25 -7.45
C LYS A 57 -30.62 1.70 -6.99
N THR A 58 -30.21 2.02 -5.77
CA THR A 58 -30.34 3.36 -5.19
C THR A 58 -29.59 4.38 -6.03
N ALA A 59 -28.36 4.07 -6.45
CA ALA A 59 -27.58 4.92 -7.33
C ALA A 59 -28.27 5.18 -8.67
N MET A 60 -28.91 4.16 -9.28
CA MET A 60 -29.66 4.34 -10.53
C MET A 60 -30.89 5.22 -10.36
N GLU A 61 -31.62 5.09 -9.25
CA GLU A 61 -32.80 5.91 -8.94
C GLU A 61 -32.45 7.40 -8.79
N LYS A 62 -31.21 7.72 -8.37
CA LYS A 62 -30.68 9.09 -8.27
C LYS A 62 -30.27 9.70 -9.62
N LEU A 63 -30.32 8.94 -10.72
CA LEU A 63 -29.87 9.37 -12.05
C LEU A 63 -30.98 9.44 -13.14
N PRO A 64 -32.19 9.97 -12.84
CA PRO A 64 -33.33 9.87 -13.76
C PRO A 64 -33.18 10.71 -15.05
N LEU A 65 -32.26 11.68 -15.07
CA LEU A 65 -32.07 12.61 -16.19
C LEU A 65 -31.03 12.13 -17.22
N LEU A 66 -30.38 10.99 -16.99
CA LEU A 66 -29.34 10.49 -17.88
C LEU A 66 -29.90 9.51 -18.93
N PRO A 67 -29.28 9.42 -20.13
CA PRO A 67 -29.62 8.39 -21.10
C PRO A 67 -29.61 6.98 -20.46
N PRO A 68 -30.57 6.08 -20.78
CA PRO A 68 -30.75 4.80 -20.08
C PRO A 68 -29.51 3.88 -20.02
N SER A 69 -28.56 4.06 -20.94
CA SER A 69 -27.31 3.29 -20.99
C SER A 69 -26.23 3.75 -20.00
N ILE A 70 -26.39 4.92 -19.37
CA ILE A 70 -25.40 5.52 -18.45
C ILE A 70 -25.61 5.08 -17.00
N PRO A 71 -26.81 5.14 -16.40
CA PRO A 71 -27.01 4.80 -14.98
C PRO A 71 -26.46 3.43 -14.57
N PRO A 72 -26.66 2.33 -15.33
CA PRO A 72 -26.09 1.04 -14.96
C PRO A 72 -24.55 1.05 -14.93
N LYS A 73 -23.92 1.80 -15.83
CA LYS A 73 -22.45 1.95 -15.87
C LYS A 73 -21.93 2.77 -14.70
N VAL A 74 -22.65 3.82 -14.31
CA VAL A 74 -22.30 4.65 -13.15
C VAL A 74 -22.46 3.83 -11.86
N ALA A 75 -23.58 3.13 -11.70
CA ALA A 75 -23.85 2.29 -10.53
C ALA A 75 -22.73 1.25 -10.33
N LYS A 76 -22.35 0.52 -11.40
CA LYS A 76 -21.25 -0.45 -11.37
C LYS A 76 -19.87 0.15 -11.06
N MET A 77 -19.67 1.47 -11.19
CA MET A 77 -18.41 2.13 -10.83
C MET A 77 -18.29 2.46 -9.34
N ILE A 78 -19.41 2.50 -8.61
CA ILE A 78 -19.40 2.83 -7.18
C ILE A 78 -18.58 1.80 -6.40
N GLN A 79 -18.77 0.50 -6.67
CA GLN A 79 -18.06 -0.57 -5.97
C GLN A 79 -16.51 -0.48 -6.10
N PRO A 80 -15.90 -0.46 -7.30
CA PRO A 80 -14.45 -0.37 -7.42
C PRO A 80 -13.90 0.96 -6.88
N MET A 81 -14.67 2.06 -6.98
CA MET A 81 -14.24 3.34 -6.41
C MET A 81 -14.28 3.32 -4.87
N HIS A 82 -15.34 2.77 -4.27
CA HIS A 82 -15.42 2.56 -2.82
C HIS A 82 -14.23 1.71 -2.32
N TYR A 83 -13.93 0.61 -3.01
CA TYR A 83 -12.79 -0.23 -2.66
C TYR A 83 -11.47 0.54 -2.72
N GLU A 84 -11.27 1.42 -3.70
CA GLU A 84 -10.09 2.28 -3.76
C GLU A 84 -10.00 3.24 -2.54
N VAL A 85 -11.13 3.72 -2.00
CA VAL A 85 -11.18 4.51 -0.75
C VAL A 85 -10.79 3.65 0.45
N VAL A 86 -11.39 2.46 0.61
CA VAL A 86 -11.05 1.51 1.68
C VAL A 86 -9.56 1.18 1.67
N MET A 87 -9.02 0.87 0.50
CA MET A 87 -7.61 0.55 0.30
C MET A 87 -6.69 1.72 0.63
N TRP A 88 -7.13 2.94 0.33
CA TRP A 88 -6.39 4.13 0.75
C TRP A 88 -6.40 4.25 2.27
N LEU A 89 -7.55 4.05 2.93
CA LEU A 89 -7.65 4.14 4.39
C LEU A 89 -6.78 3.09 5.08
N GLU A 90 -6.77 1.85 4.58
CA GLU A 90 -5.88 0.78 5.07
C GLU A 90 -4.39 1.17 4.95
N ASP A 91 -4.00 1.73 3.81
CA ASP A 91 -2.61 2.19 3.59
C ASP A 91 -2.21 3.36 4.53
N HIS A 92 -3.19 4.06 5.11
CA HIS A 92 -2.98 5.25 5.94
C HIS A 92 -3.76 5.23 7.26
N VAL A 93 -3.90 4.04 7.87
CA VAL A 93 -4.66 3.81 9.12
C VAL A 93 -4.28 4.75 10.27
N PHE A 94 -3.07 5.33 10.24
CA PHE A 94 -2.59 6.28 11.24
C PHE A 94 -3.24 7.67 11.17
N ILE A 95 -3.91 8.04 10.07
CA ILE A 95 -4.52 9.39 9.93
C ILE A 95 -5.87 9.46 10.65
N PHE A 96 -6.60 8.34 10.66
CA PHE A 96 -7.94 8.24 11.27
C PHE A 96 -7.98 7.04 12.24
N PRO A 97 -7.22 7.10 13.35
CA PRO A 97 -7.13 5.97 14.26
C PRO A 97 -8.46 5.73 14.97
N GLY A 98 -9.04 4.53 14.79
CA GLY A 98 -10.23 4.10 15.52
C GLY A 98 -11.56 4.60 14.94
N GLU A 99 -11.56 5.24 13.78
CA GLU A 99 -12.81 5.44 13.03
C GLU A 99 -13.14 4.13 12.30
N GLU A 100 -14.07 3.36 12.86
CA GLU A 100 -14.67 2.19 12.21
C GLU A 100 -15.63 2.60 11.09
N ASP A 101 -16.05 3.88 11.08
CA ASP A 101 -16.97 4.43 10.10
C ASP A 101 -16.22 5.00 8.89
N PHE A 102 -16.82 4.83 7.71
CA PHE A 102 -16.34 5.43 6.48
C PHE A 102 -16.47 6.96 6.57
N CYS A 103 -15.38 7.59 7.02
CA CYS A 103 -15.38 8.99 7.43
C CYS A 103 -15.81 9.92 6.30
N SER A 104 -17.01 10.52 6.45
CA SER A 104 -17.53 11.48 5.48
C SER A 104 -16.60 12.68 5.27
N GLU A 105 -15.81 13.05 6.29
CA GLU A 105 -14.80 14.09 6.16
C GLU A 105 -13.67 13.66 5.22
N PHE A 106 -13.27 12.39 5.27
CA PHE A 106 -12.20 11.86 4.44
C PHE A 106 -12.52 11.97 2.94
N LEU A 107 -13.74 11.64 2.54
CA LEU A 107 -14.16 11.72 1.13
C LEU A 107 -14.00 13.11 0.54
N ASN A 108 -14.11 14.16 1.36
CA ASN A 108 -13.90 15.54 0.92
C ASN A 108 -12.43 15.82 0.55
N TYR A 109 -11.47 15.02 1.02
CA TYR A 109 -10.06 15.15 0.65
C TYR A 109 -9.69 14.38 -0.62
N ILE A 110 -10.51 13.43 -1.06
CA ILE A 110 -10.20 12.58 -2.20
C ILE A 110 -10.13 13.38 -3.50
N CYS A 111 -9.00 13.23 -4.19
CA CYS A 111 -8.83 13.69 -5.55
C CYS A 111 -8.97 12.50 -6.50
N TRP A 112 -10.00 12.44 -7.33
CA TRP A 112 -10.20 11.36 -8.30
C TRP A 112 -9.42 11.59 -9.60
N LYS A 113 -8.87 10.52 -10.17
CA LYS A 113 -8.35 10.49 -11.54
C LYS A 113 -9.46 10.15 -12.53
N SER A 114 -9.23 10.45 -13.80
CA SER A 114 -10.17 10.16 -14.90
C SER A 114 -10.49 8.68 -15.10
N ASN A 115 -9.66 7.78 -14.59
CA ASN A 115 -9.89 6.34 -14.62
C ASN A 115 -10.64 5.80 -13.40
N GLY A 116 -11.03 6.64 -12.44
CA GLY A 116 -11.75 6.22 -11.23
C GLY A 116 -10.86 5.68 -10.12
N THR A 117 -9.54 5.94 -10.18
CA THR A 117 -8.64 5.69 -9.03
C THR A 117 -8.31 6.98 -8.30
N ILE A 118 -7.79 6.89 -7.08
CA ILE A 118 -7.40 8.07 -6.31
C ILE A 118 -6.07 8.62 -6.85
N ASP A 119 -6.03 9.94 -7.05
CA ASP A 119 -4.79 10.70 -7.19
C ASP A 119 -4.14 10.84 -5.83
N ARG A 120 -3.50 9.75 -5.39
CA ARG A 120 -2.95 9.61 -4.05
C ARG A 120 -1.96 10.73 -3.68
N VAL A 121 -1.19 11.23 -4.64
CA VAL A 121 -0.28 12.37 -4.43
C VAL A 121 -1.05 13.65 -4.14
N LYS A 122 -2.08 13.97 -4.94
CA LYS A 122 -2.90 15.17 -4.70
C LYS A 122 -3.72 15.06 -3.42
N THR A 123 -4.32 13.89 -3.17
CA THR A 123 -5.05 13.60 -1.93
C THR A 123 -4.14 13.78 -0.72
N ALA A 124 -2.94 13.16 -0.72
CA ALA A 124 -1.99 13.30 0.38
C ALA A 124 -1.57 14.76 0.61
N LYS A 125 -1.30 15.52 -0.47
CA LYS A 125 -1.03 16.96 -0.36
C LYS A 125 -2.20 17.70 0.27
N LYS A 126 -3.44 17.46 -0.18
CA LYS A 126 -4.63 18.14 0.37
C LYS A 126 -4.80 17.88 1.87
N ILE A 127 -4.51 16.66 2.31
CA ILE A 127 -4.58 16.25 3.73
C ILE A 127 -3.47 16.92 4.55
N ILE A 128 -2.24 16.98 4.04
CA ILE A 128 -1.11 17.63 4.72
C ILE A 128 -1.37 19.12 4.98
N HIS A 129 -2.09 19.78 4.09
CA HIS A 129 -2.45 21.20 4.25
C HIS A 129 -3.67 21.42 5.16
N SER A 130 -4.31 20.36 5.67
CA SER A 130 -5.44 20.48 6.57
C SER A 130 -4.98 20.63 8.01
N ASP A 131 -5.38 21.73 8.66
CA ASP A 131 -5.12 21.94 10.08
C ASP A 131 -6.00 21.08 11.00
N ARG A 132 -6.96 20.35 10.44
CA ARG A 132 -7.78 19.38 11.18
C ARG A 132 -7.03 18.10 11.52
N ILE A 133 -5.97 17.78 10.78
CA ILE A 133 -5.19 16.56 10.98
C ILE A 133 -4.02 16.85 11.92
N ASP A 134 -3.73 15.92 12.82
CA ASP A 134 -2.60 16.06 13.75
C ASP A 134 -1.29 16.32 13.00
N ILE A 135 -0.47 17.20 13.57
CA ILE A 135 0.79 17.61 12.93
C ILE A 135 1.76 16.42 12.75
N SER A 136 1.76 15.45 13.68
CA SER A 136 2.55 14.24 13.57
C SER A 136 2.10 13.38 12.40
N ASP A 137 0.80 13.22 12.20
CA ASP A 137 0.26 12.40 11.11
C ASP A 137 0.45 13.07 9.75
N ARG A 138 0.31 14.40 9.68
CA ARG A 138 0.73 15.18 8.51
C ARG A 138 2.21 14.97 8.20
N PHE A 139 3.08 14.98 9.21
CA PHE A 139 4.52 14.73 9.02
C PHE A 139 4.80 13.31 8.51
N LYS A 140 4.15 12.29 9.08
CA LYS A 140 4.26 10.89 8.63
C LYS A 140 3.83 10.75 7.15
N LEU A 141 2.72 11.38 6.78
CA LEU A 141 2.21 11.39 5.42
C LEU A 141 3.17 12.10 4.45
N ALA A 142 3.70 13.26 4.84
CA ALA A 142 4.68 14.00 4.05
C ALA A 142 5.96 13.18 3.81
N CYS A 143 6.44 12.48 4.85
CA CYS A 143 7.55 11.54 4.75
C CYS A 143 7.28 10.44 3.74
N ASN A 144 6.13 9.75 3.86
CA ASN A 144 5.74 8.67 2.95
C ASN A 144 5.71 9.09 1.47
N TYR A 145 5.15 10.27 1.19
CA TYR A 145 5.04 10.77 -0.19
C TYR A 145 6.27 11.57 -0.65
N PHE A 146 7.33 11.65 0.15
CA PHE A 146 8.55 12.39 -0.16
C PHE A 146 8.30 13.89 -0.48
N PHE A 147 7.46 14.56 0.30
CA PHE A 147 7.20 16.00 0.12
C PHE A 147 8.22 16.83 0.90
N LEU A 148 9.43 16.96 0.35
CA LEU A 148 10.59 17.58 1.01
C LEU A 148 10.27 18.91 1.73
N ASP A 149 9.63 19.85 1.03
CA ASP A 149 9.32 21.17 1.59
C ASP A 149 8.36 21.05 2.78
N GLU A 150 7.34 20.19 2.67
CA GLU A 150 6.39 19.95 3.76
C GLU A 150 7.04 19.22 4.93
N ILE A 151 7.93 18.28 4.68
CA ILE A 151 8.66 17.56 5.74
C ILE A 151 9.46 18.56 6.58
N VAL A 152 10.20 19.45 5.94
CA VAL A 152 11.00 20.49 6.62
C VAL A 152 10.09 21.43 7.40
N ASN A 153 9.04 21.95 6.77
CA ASN A 153 8.11 22.89 7.39
C ASN A 153 7.39 22.27 8.60
N LEU A 154 6.86 21.07 8.46
CA LEU A 154 6.17 20.34 9.54
C LEU A 154 7.14 20.01 10.67
N TRP A 155 8.37 19.59 10.37
CA TRP A 155 9.37 19.31 11.39
C TRP A 155 9.70 20.55 12.25
N HIS A 156 9.87 21.72 11.62
CA HIS A 156 10.08 22.97 12.35
C HIS A 156 8.90 23.34 13.24
N LYS A 157 7.67 23.23 12.72
CA LYS A 157 6.45 23.45 13.50
C LYS A 157 6.33 22.48 14.69
N MET A 158 6.63 21.20 14.48
CA MET A 158 6.64 20.19 15.55
C MET A 158 7.66 20.53 16.64
N LYS A 159 8.89 20.92 16.26
CA LYS A 159 9.91 21.37 17.22
C LYS A 159 9.47 22.61 18.00
N ALA A 160 8.87 23.60 17.33
CA ALA A 160 8.35 24.80 17.98
C ALA A 160 7.26 24.47 19.02
N ASN A 161 6.47 23.44 18.77
CA ASN A 161 5.42 22.96 19.68
C ASN A 161 5.92 21.99 20.77
N GLY A 162 7.23 21.76 20.88
CA GLY A 162 7.80 20.78 21.82
C GLY A 162 7.53 19.31 21.47
N MET A 163 6.97 19.02 20.30
CA MET A 163 6.64 17.68 19.83
C MET A 163 7.84 17.03 19.12
N VAL A 164 8.82 16.55 19.90
CA VAL A 164 10.03 15.90 19.34
C VAL A 164 9.88 14.37 19.28
N HIS A 165 8.85 13.82 19.92
CA HIS A 165 8.65 12.37 20.05
C HIS A 165 7.52 11.89 19.14
N ILE A 166 7.89 11.20 18.06
CA ILE A 166 6.97 10.40 17.24
C ILE A 166 7.08 8.96 17.73
N ASN A 167 5.95 8.32 18.03
CA ASN A 167 5.92 6.92 18.46
C ASN A 167 6.46 6.00 17.37
N GLU A 168 7.64 5.41 17.57
CA GLU A 168 8.30 4.55 16.59
C GLU A 168 7.44 3.34 16.18
N ARG A 169 6.53 2.88 17.05
CA ARG A 169 5.65 1.72 16.76
C ARG A 169 4.60 2.00 15.69
N GLN A 170 4.36 3.27 15.35
CA GLN A 170 3.38 3.69 14.34
C GLN A 170 4.07 4.47 13.21
N THR A 171 5.29 4.06 12.89
CA THR A 171 6.10 4.66 11.82
C THR A 171 6.58 3.57 10.89
N ASN A 172 7.08 3.97 9.72
CA ASN A 172 7.77 3.08 8.82
C ASN A 172 9.18 3.59 8.54
N THR A 173 9.87 2.89 7.65
CA THR A 173 11.24 3.23 7.27
C THR A 173 11.39 4.64 6.71
N ALA A 174 10.40 5.16 5.96
CA ALA A 174 10.44 6.53 5.45
C ALA A 174 10.41 7.59 6.56
N VAL A 175 9.50 7.43 7.51
CA VAL A 175 9.40 8.35 8.65
C VAL A 175 10.66 8.30 9.51
N ARG A 176 11.16 7.10 9.84
CA ARG A 176 12.39 6.92 10.63
C ARG A 176 13.61 7.54 9.94
N PHE A 177 13.71 7.35 8.63
CA PHE A 177 14.74 7.95 7.80
C PHE A 177 14.74 9.48 7.95
N TRP A 178 13.59 10.12 7.77
CA TRP A 178 13.48 11.58 7.86
C TRP A 178 13.69 12.10 9.28
N ILE A 179 13.16 11.45 10.31
CA ILE A 179 13.41 11.83 11.71
C ILE A 179 14.92 11.84 11.98
N LYS A 180 15.63 10.79 11.57
CA LYS A 180 17.08 10.71 11.80
C LYS A 180 17.82 11.80 11.05
N LEU A 181 17.53 11.98 9.76
CA LEU A 181 18.13 13.03 8.93
C LEU A 181 17.93 14.43 9.53
N MET A 182 16.73 14.69 10.05
CA MET A 182 16.36 15.99 10.63
C MET A 182 16.91 16.22 12.05
N LYS A 183 17.33 15.16 12.76
CA LYS A 183 17.98 15.23 14.08
C LYS A 183 19.50 15.38 13.96
N GLU A 184 20.12 14.56 13.13
CA GLU A 184 21.59 14.44 13.04
C GLU A 184 22.20 15.41 12.02
N GLY A 185 21.40 15.92 11.09
CA GLY A 185 21.91 16.57 9.88
C GLY A 185 22.47 15.55 8.90
N GLY A 186 22.56 15.92 7.62
CA GLY A 186 23.09 15.05 6.56
C GLY A 186 24.51 15.44 6.19
N THR A 187 25.50 14.55 6.41
CA THR A 187 26.86 14.68 5.85
C THR A 187 27.01 14.02 4.49
N LYS A 188 26.14 13.04 4.20
CA LYS A 188 26.11 12.27 2.96
C LYS A 188 25.06 12.82 1.99
N THR A 189 25.16 12.43 0.73
CA THR A 189 24.12 12.74 -0.26
C THR A 189 22.82 12.04 0.11
N LEU A 190 21.69 12.63 -0.30
CA LEU A 190 20.35 12.11 -0.01
C LEU A 190 20.16 10.72 -0.63
N GLU A 191 20.70 10.51 -1.82
CA GLU A 191 20.67 9.27 -2.58
C GLU A 191 21.38 8.13 -1.84
N GLU A 192 22.59 8.38 -1.32
CA GLU A 192 23.35 7.38 -0.56
C GLU A 192 22.63 6.96 0.72
N LEU A 193 22.02 7.93 1.41
CA LEU A 193 21.27 7.64 2.64
C LEU A 193 20.00 6.84 2.33
N ILE A 194 19.25 7.20 1.28
CA ILE A 194 18.05 6.45 0.86
C ILE A 194 18.42 5.02 0.45
N ALA A 195 19.44 4.83 -0.38
CA ALA A 195 19.87 3.50 -0.82
C ALA A 195 20.31 2.60 0.36
N HIS A 196 20.81 3.19 1.44
CA HIS A 196 21.16 2.47 2.66
C HIS A 196 19.94 2.14 3.53
N TYR A 197 19.04 3.11 3.73
CA TYR A 197 17.88 2.98 4.63
C TYR A 197 16.78 2.07 4.06
N PHE A 198 16.57 2.11 2.76
CA PHE A 198 15.50 1.39 2.07
C PHE A 198 16.00 0.05 1.54
N ARG A 199 16.74 -0.70 2.35
CA ARG A 199 16.97 -2.12 2.07
C ARG A 199 15.79 -2.94 2.61
N PRO A 200 15.27 -3.92 1.87
CA PRO A 200 14.11 -4.72 2.28
C PRO A 200 14.21 -5.33 3.69
N ALA A 201 15.42 -5.69 4.13
CA ALA A 201 15.69 -6.26 5.45
C ALA A 201 15.28 -5.37 6.65
N PHE A 202 14.94 -4.09 6.42
CA PHE A 202 14.61 -3.14 7.49
C PHE A 202 13.11 -2.88 7.68
N LEU A 203 12.23 -3.53 6.91
CA LEU A 203 10.79 -3.40 7.13
C LEU A 203 10.36 -4.23 8.34
N ARG A 204 9.65 -3.62 9.28
CA ARG A 204 9.05 -4.33 10.41
C ARG A 204 7.61 -4.70 10.07
N TYR A 205 7.18 -5.87 10.52
CA TYR A 205 5.81 -6.35 10.29
C TYR A 205 4.72 -5.39 10.82
N LEU A 206 5.02 -4.64 11.89
CA LEU A 206 4.10 -3.68 12.51
C LEU A 206 4.26 -2.24 11.98
N ASP A 207 5.10 -2.03 10.96
CA ASP A 207 5.22 -0.71 10.35
C ASP A 207 3.94 -0.37 9.60
N ILE A 208 3.59 0.93 9.59
CA ILE A 208 2.58 1.42 8.65
C ILE A 208 3.04 1.14 7.21
N PRO A 209 2.11 0.91 6.25
CA PRO A 209 2.48 0.69 4.86
C PRO A 209 3.43 1.78 4.33
N LEU A 210 4.42 1.37 3.55
CA LEU A 210 5.41 2.25 2.96
C LEU A 210 5.03 2.57 1.51
N ARG A 211 5.00 3.87 1.16
CA ARG A 211 4.85 4.32 -0.22
C ARG A 211 6.18 4.18 -0.98
N ILE A 212 6.54 2.97 -1.40
CA ILE A 212 7.86 2.70 -2.01
C ILE A 212 8.03 3.45 -3.35
N SER A 213 6.94 3.72 -4.07
CA SER A 213 6.99 4.43 -5.36
C SER A 213 7.57 5.84 -5.25
N SER A 214 7.45 6.51 -4.10
CA SER A 214 8.06 7.83 -3.85
C SER A 214 9.59 7.79 -3.80
N TYR A 215 10.14 6.63 -3.42
CA TYR A 215 11.58 6.42 -3.24
C TYR A 215 12.21 5.59 -4.36
N PHE A 216 11.39 4.96 -5.20
CA PHE A 216 11.77 3.92 -6.13
C PHE A 216 12.94 4.29 -7.06
N ARG A 217 12.95 5.52 -7.58
CA ARG A 217 14.03 6.01 -8.45
C ARG A 217 15.41 6.04 -7.78
N PHE A 218 15.48 6.13 -6.45
CA PHE A 218 16.73 6.15 -5.68
C PHE A 218 17.24 4.75 -5.35
N LEU A 219 16.42 3.72 -5.57
CA LEU A 219 16.76 2.34 -5.29
C LEU A 219 17.57 1.74 -6.45
N SER A 220 18.49 0.83 -6.12
CA SER A 220 19.15 -0.01 -7.11
C SER A 220 18.15 -0.97 -7.77
N LYS A 221 18.46 -1.42 -8.99
CA LYS A 221 17.64 -2.40 -9.73
C LYS A 221 17.32 -3.65 -8.88
N GLN A 222 18.31 -4.16 -8.14
CA GLN A 222 18.13 -5.31 -7.27
C GLN A 222 17.13 -5.00 -6.14
N CYS A 223 17.30 -3.87 -5.44
CA CYS A 223 16.37 -3.48 -4.38
C CYS A 223 14.94 -3.30 -4.90
N ARG A 224 14.77 -2.65 -6.05
CA ARG A 224 13.45 -2.49 -6.71
C ARG A 224 12.76 -3.83 -6.93
N ARG A 225 13.49 -4.80 -7.50
CA ARG A 225 13.02 -6.18 -7.71
C ARG A 225 12.64 -6.84 -6.39
N ASP A 226 13.48 -6.75 -5.36
CA ASP A 226 13.24 -7.39 -4.07
C ASP A 226 12.01 -6.83 -3.34
N TYR A 227 11.73 -5.53 -3.45
CA TYR A 227 10.51 -4.94 -2.91
C TYR A 227 9.25 -5.52 -3.57
N LEU A 228 9.23 -5.58 -4.90
CA LEU A 228 8.06 -6.01 -5.66
C LEU A 228 7.85 -7.54 -5.62
N LEU A 229 8.90 -8.32 -5.34
CA LEU A 229 8.80 -9.78 -5.23
C LEU A 229 8.46 -10.24 -3.80
N ASN A 230 9.02 -9.60 -2.77
CA ASN A 230 9.01 -10.14 -1.40
C ASN A 230 8.13 -9.37 -0.41
N ASN A 231 7.69 -8.14 -0.72
CA ASN A 231 7.13 -7.22 0.28
C ASN A 231 5.74 -6.68 -0.06
N ASN A 232 4.92 -7.46 -0.77
CA ASN A 232 3.60 -6.99 -1.24
C ASN A 232 2.64 -6.55 -0.11
N TYR A 233 2.84 -6.99 1.13
CA TYR A 233 2.00 -6.61 2.27
C TYR A 233 2.47 -5.37 3.03
N LEU A 234 3.69 -4.90 2.78
CA LEU A 234 4.32 -3.81 3.53
C LEU A 234 4.42 -2.52 2.71
N ILE A 235 4.02 -2.57 1.44
CA ILE A 235 3.98 -1.44 0.52
C ILE A 235 2.53 -1.04 0.24
N HIS A 236 2.31 0.19 -0.19
CA HIS A 236 0.96 0.63 -0.54
C HIS A 236 0.42 -0.20 -1.70
N LYS A 237 -0.88 -0.49 -1.70
CA LYS A 237 -1.44 -1.46 -2.64
C LYS A 237 -1.34 -1.03 -4.12
N ASP A 238 -1.26 0.28 -4.40
CA ASP A 238 -1.04 0.80 -5.76
C ASP A 238 0.44 1.12 -6.07
N ASP A 239 1.39 0.83 -5.17
CA ASP A 239 2.82 1.04 -5.43
C ASP A 239 3.30 0.20 -6.58
N PHE A 240 2.86 -1.07 -6.68
CA PHE A 240 3.25 -1.95 -7.77
C PHE A 240 3.07 -1.26 -9.13
N ARG A 241 1.88 -0.68 -9.35
CA ARG A 241 1.57 0.11 -10.54
C ARG A 241 2.53 1.28 -10.77
N GLN A 242 2.73 2.11 -9.74
CA GLN A 242 3.57 3.31 -9.88
C GLN A 242 5.05 2.96 -10.10
N CYS A 243 5.52 1.87 -9.49
CA CYS A 243 6.85 1.34 -9.69
C CYS A 243 7.02 0.83 -11.13
N LEU A 244 6.04 0.10 -11.69
CA LEU A 244 6.09 -0.35 -13.09
C LEU A 244 6.21 0.81 -14.09
N TYR A 245 5.65 1.99 -13.81
CA TYR A 245 5.83 3.17 -14.69
C TYR A 245 7.23 3.78 -14.61
N GLN A 246 7.98 3.50 -13.55
CA GLN A 246 9.36 3.98 -13.36
C GLN A 246 10.40 2.98 -13.87
N MET A 247 9.99 1.75 -14.17
CA MET A 247 10.84 0.69 -14.70
C MET A 247 10.91 0.74 -16.23
N ASP A 248 12.08 0.41 -16.78
CA ASP A 248 12.19 0.18 -18.22
C ASP A 248 11.51 -1.13 -18.65
N GLU A 249 11.42 -1.39 -19.96
CA GLU A 249 10.77 -2.60 -20.46
C GLU A 249 11.51 -3.89 -20.07
N ALA A 250 12.84 -3.87 -20.03
CA ALA A 250 13.63 -5.06 -19.69
C ALA A 250 13.47 -5.42 -18.20
N GLU A 251 13.50 -4.41 -17.32
CA GLU A 251 13.30 -4.58 -15.87
C GLU A 251 11.89 -5.12 -15.57
N ARG A 252 10.86 -4.61 -16.26
CA ARG A 252 9.49 -5.12 -16.11
C ARG A 252 9.35 -6.57 -16.56
N LEU A 253 9.93 -6.91 -17.71
CA LEU A 253 9.87 -8.26 -18.25
C LEU A 253 10.58 -9.25 -17.31
N GLU A 254 11.74 -8.87 -16.79
CA GLU A 254 12.48 -9.65 -15.78
C GLU A 254 11.62 -9.89 -14.53
N LEU A 255 10.95 -8.84 -14.02
CA LEU A 255 10.07 -8.95 -12.85
C LEU A 255 8.90 -9.92 -13.11
N PHE A 256 8.24 -9.80 -14.26
CA PHE A 256 7.09 -10.66 -14.57
C PHE A 256 7.47 -12.10 -14.82
N HIS A 257 8.64 -12.37 -15.41
CA HIS A 257 9.16 -13.72 -15.54
C HIS A 257 9.53 -14.32 -14.18
N ALA A 258 10.04 -13.50 -13.25
CA ALA A 258 10.40 -13.94 -11.92
C ALA A 258 9.18 -14.30 -11.06
N ASN A 259 8.03 -13.65 -11.27
CA ASN A 259 6.80 -13.92 -10.50
C ASN A 259 5.53 -13.60 -11.33
N PRO A 260 5.18 -14.47 -12.28
CA PRO A 260 4.06 -14.23 -13.19
C PRO A 260 2.71 -14.21 -12.46
N ALA A 261 2.56 -15.00 -11.39
CA ALA A 261 1.37 -14.96 -10.54
C ALA A 261 1.14 -13.56 -9.95
N THR A 262 2.17 -12.93 -9.37
CA THR A 262 2.01 -11.59 -8.80
C THR A 262 1.63 -10.56 -9.86
N ALA A 263 2.27 -10.61 -11.05
CA ALA A 263 1.93 -9.71 -12.14
C ALA A 263 0.45 -9.84 -12.57
N LEU A 264 -0.06 -11.06 -12.66
CA LEU A 264 -1.46 -11.31 -13.00
C LEU A 264 -2.44 -10.90 -11.90
N LYS A 265 -2.10 -11.07 -10.62
CA LYS A 265 -2.92 -10.54 -9.51
C LYS A 265 -3.08 -9.02 -9.61
N GLN A 266 -2.00 -8.34 -9.96
CA GLN A 266 -1.99 -6.89 -10.10
C GLN A 266 -2.80 -6.42 -11.31
N ALA A 267 -2.87 -7.22 -12.37
CA ALA A 267 -3.73 -6.95 -13.52
C ALA A 267 -5.22 -7.20 -13.23
N LEU A 268 -5.56 -7.97 -12.20
CA LEU A 268 -6.95 -8.08 -11.71
C LEU A 268 -7.40 -6.83 -10.94
N MET A 269 -6.48 -5.99 -10.46
CA MET A 269 -6.87 -4.79 -9.72
C MET A 269 -7.43 -3.71 -10.64
N TRP A 270 -8.36 -2.93 -10.11
CA TRP A 270 -8.91 -1.77 -10.81
C TRP A 270 -7.81 -0.71 -11.08
N PRO A 271 -7.71 -0.16 -12.31
CA PRO A 271 -8.59 -0.31 -13.48
C PRO A 271 -8.00 -1.22 -14.59
N PHE A 272 -7.15 -2.19 -14.25
CA PHE A 272 -6.36 -2.97 -15.19
C PHE A 272 -6.99 -4.26 -15.68
N GLN A 273 -8.21 -4.56 -15.28
CA GLN A 273 -8.89 -5.82 -15.63
C GLN A 273 -8.91 -6.07 -17.14
N SER A 274 -9.10 -5.02 -17.94
CA SER A 274 -9.05 -5.10 -19.41
C SER A 274 -7.71 -5.58 -19.99
N LEU A 275 -6.62 -5.48 -19.22
CA LEU A 275 -5.29 -5.96 -19.61
C LEU A 275 -5.03 -7.39 -19.12
N PHE A 276 -5.84 -7.92 -18.21
CA PHE A 276 -5.61 -9.19 -17.53
C PHE A 276 -5.44 -10.35 -18.50
N ILE A 277 -6.37 -10.56 -19.43
CA ILE A 277 -6.33 -11.70 -20.37
C ILE A 277 -5.18 -11.58 -21.35
N LYS A 278 -4.87 -10.36 -21.80
CA LYS A 278 -3.69 -10.11 -22.63
C LYS A 278 -2.41 -10.52 -21.89
N LEU A 279 -2.25 -10.08 -20.64
CA LEU A 279 -1.10 -10.43 -19.81
C LEU A 279 -1.06 -11.93 -19.51
N ALA A 280 -2.21 -12.57 -19.26
CA ALA A 280 -2.29 -14.00 -19.00
C ALA A 280 -1.76 -14.81 -20.20
N ASN A 281 -2.19 -14.48 -21.43
CA ASN A 281 -1.68 -15.14 -22.63
C ASN A 281 -0.15 -15.04 -22.77
N GLU A 282 0.43 -13.89 -22.42
CA GLU A 282 1.87 -13.68 -22.50
C GLU A 282 2.64 -14.39 -21.38
N LEU A 283 2.08 -14.43 -20.17
CA LEU A 283 2.76 -14.94 -18.97
C LEU A 283 2.54 -16.43 -18.69
N LEU A 284 1.48 -17.05 -19.23
CA LEU A 284 1.17 -18.46 -18.98
C LEU A 284 2.32 -19.42 -19.32
N LYS A 285 3.13 -19.11 -20.34
CA LYS A 285 4.31 -19.92 -20.71
C LYS A 285 5.45 -19.90 -19.68
N TYR A 286 5.44 -18.94 -18.76
CA TYR A 286 6.40 -18.83 -17.65
C TYR A 286 5.81 -19.30 -16.32
N MET A 287 4.50 -19.54 -16.27
CA MET A 287 3.82 -19.98 -15.06
C MET A 287 4.02 -21.47 -14.85
N GLN A 288 4.16 -21.85 -13.59
CA GLN A 288 4.00 -23.23 -13.15
C GLN A 288 2.55 -23.50 -12.72
N LEU A 289 2.21 -24.78 -12.53
CA LEU A 289 0.89 -25.16 -12.02
C LEU A 289 0.57 -24.47 -10.68
N ALA A 290 1.55 -24.36 -9.79
CA ALA A 290 1.37 -23.70 -8.49
C ALA A 290 1.04 -22.20 -8.64
N ASP A 291 1.68 -21.51 -9.59
CA ASP A 291 1.37 -20.11 -9.91
C ASP A 291 -0.06 -19.97 -10.42
N PHE A 292 -0.47 -20.88 -11.32
CA PHE A 292 -1.82 -20.86 -11.86
C PHE A 292 -2.88 -21.13 -10.80
N ILE A 293 -2.68 -22.14 -9.96
CA ILE A 293 -3.57 -22.43 -8.81
C ILE A 293 -3.69 -21.19 -7.92
N THR A 294 -2.56 -20.51 -7.66
CA THR A 294 -2.54 -19.29 -6.85
C THR A 294 -3.38 -18.15 -7.47
N ILE A 295 -3.38 -18.00 -8.80
CA ILE A 295 -4.23 -17.01 -9.50
C ILE A 295 -5.69 -17.44 -9.50
N PHE A 296 -5.94 -18.71 -9.79
CA PHE A 296 -7.27 -19.28 -9.83
C PHE A 296 -7.97 -19.10 -8.49
N ASP A 297 -7.34 -19.52 -7.39
CA ASP A 297 -7.86 -19.35 -6.04
C ASP A 297 -8.02 -17.86 -5.69
N HIS A 298 -7.13 -16.98 -6.17
CA HIS A 298 -7.24 -15.55 -5.92
C HIS A 298 -8.46 -14.93 -6.60
N ILE A 299 -8.75 -15.27 -7.86
CA ILE A 299 -9.96 -14.81 -8.57
C ILE A 299 -11.21 -15.34 -7.87
N LEU A 300 -11.21 -16.62 -7.50
CA LEU A 300 -12.32 -17.23 -6.79
C LEU A 300 -12.61 -16.52 -5.47
N ILE A 301 -11.60 -16.43 -4.60
CA ILE A 301 -11.76 -16.00 -3.21
C ILE A 301 -11.95 -14.49 -3.09
N TYR A 302 -11.17 -13.68 -3.82
CA TYR A 302 -11.15 -12.23 -3.59
C TYR A 302 -12.01 -11.43 -4.57
N TYR A 303 -12.45 -12.05 -5.66
CA TYR A 303 -13.26 -11.35 -6.65
C TYR A 303 -14.65 -11.96 -6.76
N ILE A 304 -14.77 -13.21 -7.19
CA ILE A 304 -16.07 -13.82 -7.42
C ILE A 304 -16.84 -13.99 -6.10
N MET A 305 -16.19 -14.48 -5.06
CA MET A 305 -16.83 -14.64 -3.75
C MET A 305 -17.11 -13.31 -3.03
N ASP A 306 -16.36 -12.26 -3.34
CA ASP A 306 -16.62 -10.93 -2.80
C ASP A 306 -17.73 -10.20 -3.57
N GLY A 307 -18.33 -10.87 -4.57
CA GLY A 307 -19.45 -10.35 -5.36
C GLY A 307 -19.02 -9.48 -6.53
N TYR A 308 -17.73 -9.49 -6.90
CA TYR A 308 -17.27 -8.79 -8.09
C TYR A 308 -17.57 -9.56 -9.37
N ASP A 309 -17.88 -8.80 -10.43
CA ASP A 309 -18.22 -9.31 -11.77
C ASP A 309 -16.96 -9.73 -12.56
N TYR A 310 -16.30 -10.82 -12.13
CA TYR A 310 -15.10 -11.40 -12.78
C TYR A 310 -15.37 -12.70 -13.53
N TYR A 311 -16.65 -13.04 -13.76
CA TYR A 311 -17.04 -14.27 -14.44
C TYR A 311 -16.44 -14.39 -15.85
N ASP A 312 -16.44 -13.29 -16.61
CA ASP A 312 -15.89 -13.26 -17.97
C ASP A 312 -14.37 -13.40 -17.96
N HIS A 313 -13.67 -12.65 -17.10
CA HIS A 313 -12.22 -12.77 -16.93
C HIS A 313 -11.81 -14.18 -16.50
N PHE A 314 -12.57 -14.80 -15.59
CA PHE A 314 -12.31 -16.15 -15.14
C PHE A 314 -12.52 -17.19 -16.26
N ARG A 315 -13.58 -17.03 -17.06
CA ARG A 315 -13.86 -17.90 -18.20
C ARG A 315 -12.81 -17.77 -19.29
N GLU A 316 -12.47 -16.55 -19.69
CA GLU A 316 -11.46 -16.31 -20.71
C GLU A 316 -10.12 -16.90 -20.29
N LEU A 317 -9.73 -16.73 -19.02
CA LEU A 317 -8.55 -17.37 -18.45
C LEU A 317 -8.63 -18.90 -18.55
N TRP A 318 -9.79 -19.48 -18.23
CA TRP A 318 -10.00 -20.93 -18.30
C TRP A 318 -9.93 -21.48 -19.73
N LEU A 319 -10.28 -20.68 -20.74
CA LEU A 319 -10.18 -21.11 -22.14
C LEU A 319 -8.74 -21.20 -22.62
N ILE A 320 -7.86 -20.33 -22.13
CA ILE A 320 -6.46 -20.24 -22.58
C ILE A 320 -5.47 -21.09 -21.76
N VAL A 321 -5.89 -21.60 -20.59
CA VAL A 321 -5.02 -22.41 -19.73
C VAL A 321 -4.74 -23.80 -20.34
N PRO A 322 -3.52 -24.36 -20.21
CA PRO A 322 -3.20 -25.72 -20.65
C PRO A 322 -4.14 -26.79 -20.07
N GLU A 323 -4.44 -27.82 -20.85
CA GLU A 323 -5.37 -28.90 -20.44
C GLU A 323 -4.86 -29.68 -19.22
N SER A 324 -3.54 -29.83 -19.10
CA SER A 324 -2.90 -30.44 -17.92
C SER A 324 -3.29 -29.72 -16.63
N TYR A 325 -3.39 -28.39 -16.65
CA TYR A 325 -3.76 -27.62 -15.46
C TYR A 325 -5.24 -27.79 -15.13
N LYS A 326 -6.11 -27.86 -16.14
CA LYS A 326 -7.54 -28.13 -15.95
C LYS A 326 -7.78 -29.50 -15.30
N ILE A 327 -7.03 -30.51 -15.72
CA ILE A 327 -7.08 -31.86 -15.12
C ILE A 327 -6.74 -31.77 -13.62
N GLU A 328 -5.65 -31.09 -13.26
CA GLU A 328 -5.23 -30.95 -11.86
C GLU A 328 -6.26 -30.17 -11.02
N ILE A 329 -6.80 -29.06 -11.53
CA ILE A 329 -7.89 -28.33 -10.87
C ILE A 329 -9.13 -29.21 -10.69
N ASN A 330 -9.43 -30.10 -11.65
CA ASN A 330 -10.55 -31.03 -11.57
C ASN A 330 -10.30 -32.23 -10.65
N ARG A 331 -9.05 -32.53 -10.27
CA ARG A 331 -8.75 -33.54 -9.24
C ARG A 331 -9.12 -33.05 -7.85
N ASP A 332 -8.92 -31.76 -7.60
CA ASP A 332 -9.40 -31.10 -6.39
C ASP A 332 -10.93 -30.95 -6.47
N GLU A 333 -11.65 -31.78 -5.71
CA GLU A 333 -13.11 -31.74 -5.68
C GLU A 333 -13.66 -30.36 -5.32
N ARG A 334 -12.95 -29.61 -4.48
CA ARG A 334 -13.39 -28.29 -4.03
C ARG A 334 -13.34 -27.28 -5.16
N ARG A 335 -12.19 -27.18 -5.82
CA ARG A 335 -12.00 -26.28 -6.96
C ARG A 335 -12.88 -26.67 -8.13
N ARG A 336 -13.01 -27.96 -8.43
CA ARG A 336 -13.93 -28.49 -9.45
C ARG A 336 -15.37 -28.07 -9.19
N ASN A 337 -15.84 -28.19 -7.96
CA ASN A 337 -17.21 -27.83 -7.61
C ASN A 337 -17.42 -26.31 -7.65
N ALA A 338 -16.44 -25.52 -7.20
CA ALA A 338 -16.47 -24.07 -7.31
C ALA A 338 -16.56 -23.62 -8.78
N PHE A 339 -15.68 -24.15 -9.62
CA PHE A 339 -15.66 -23.92 -11.06
C PHE A 339 -17.02 -24.24 -11.70
N ARG A 340 -17.56 -25.44 -11.48
CA ARG A 340 -18.86 -25.85 -12.06
C ARG A 340 -19.98 -24.90 -11.68
N LYS A 341 -20.05 -24.50 -10.41
CA LYS A 341 -21.05 -23.56 -9.93
C LYS A 341 -20.93 -22.21 -10.65
N ILE A 342 -19.72 -21.66 -10.73
CA ILE A 342 -19.45 -20.40 -11.44
C ILE A 342 -19.87 -20.47 -12.91
N MET A 343 -19.52 -21.56 -13.60
CA MET A 343 -19.90 -21.79 -15.00
C MET A 343 -21.41 -22.03 -15.20
N GLN A 344 -22.13 -22.44 -14.15
CA GLN A 344 -23.58 -22.62 -14.18
C GLN A 344 -24.34 -21.33 -13.81
N ALA A 345 -23.74 -20.44 -13.01
CA ALA A 345 -24.34 -19.19 -12.54
C ALA A 345 -24.69 -18.22 -13.66
N GLU A 346 -24.05 -18.32 -14.82
CA GLU A 346 -24.39 -17.49 -15.99
C GLU A 346 -25.68 -17.96 -16.68
N LYS A 347 -25.93 -19.28 -16.70
CA LYS A 347 -27.10 -19.85 -17.39
C LYS A 347 -28.41 -19.55 -16.66
N ASN A 348 -28.32 -19.30 -15.36
CA ASN A 348 -29.45 -19.02 -14.51
C ASN A 348 -29.31 -17.57 -14.04
N ALA A 349 -30.26 -16.69 -14.31
CA ALA A 349 -30.25 -15.29 -13.83
C ALA A 349 -30.23 -15.11 -12.28
N HIS A 350 -29.94 -16.17 -11.52
CA HIS A 350 -29.89 -16.26 -10.07
C HIS A 350 -28.47 -16.51 -9.56
N VAL A 351 -27.55 -15.61 -9.91
CA VAL A 351 -26.16 -15.59 -9.39
C VAL A 351 -26.12 -15.68 -7.86
N ALA A 352 -27.06 -15.02 -7.18
CA ALA A 352 -27.21 -15.06 -5.72
C ALA A 352 -27.48 -16.47 -5.15
N GLU A 353 -28.23 -17.33 -5.85
CA GLU A 353 -28.51 -18.70 -5.39
C GLU A 353 -27.27 -19.59 -5.51
N VAL A 354 -26.52 -19.44 -6.61
CA VAL A 354 -25.31 -20.22 -6.83
C VAL A 354 -24.23 -19.86 -5.81
N LEU A 355 -24.10 -18.58 -5.50
CA LEU A 355 -23.13 -18.14 -4.52
C LEU A 355 -23.52 -18.54 -3.09
N ASN A 356 -24.82 -18.54 -2.73
CA ASN A 356 -25.31 -19.12 -1.48
C ASN A 356 -24.93 -20.61 -1.34
N LYS A 357 -24.93 -21.38 -2.43
CA LYS A 357 -24.48 -22.77 -2.42
C LYS A 357 -22.96 -22.89 -2.34
N LEU A 358 -22.19 -21.85 -2.67
CA LEU A 358 -20.73 -21.83 -2.56
C LEU A 358 -20.28 -21.54 -1.13
N SER A 359 -20.93 -20.63 -0.39
CA SER A 359 -20.55 -20.27 0.99
C SER A 359 -20.52 -21.47 1.94
N SER A 360 -21.58 -22.28 1.93
CA SER A 360 -21.72 -23.46 2.81
C SER A 360 -20.64 -24.51 2.60
N PHE A 361 -20.08 -24.56 1.38
CA PHE A 361 -19.03 -25.50 1.01
C PHE A 361 -17.64 -25.01 1.44
N ILE A 362 -17.44 -23.69 1.49
CA ILE A 362 -16.12 -23.08 1.69
C ILE A 362 -15.73 -22.96 3.16
N GLY A 363 -16.69 -23.06 4.09
CA GLY A 363 -16.40 -23.25 5.52
C GLY A 363 -15.49 -24.45 5.84
N SER A 364 -15.21 -25.34 4.86
CA SER A 364 -14.26 -26.46 4.94
C SER A 364 -12.82 -26.14 4.50
N PHE A 365 -12.56 -24.95 3.94
CA PHE A 365 -11.21 -24.42 3.72
C PHE A 365 -10.71 -23.93 5.07
N GLY A 366 -10.25 -24.86 5.93
CA GLY A 366 -9.75 -24.53 7.26
C GLY A 366 -8.78 -23.35 7.22
N ASN A 367 -8.81 -22.47 8.24
CA ASN A 367 -8.08 -21.19 8.31
C ASN A 367 -6.73 -21.17 7.58
N ILE A 368 -6.70 -20.70 6.32
CA ILE A 368 -5.47 -20.41 5.57
C ILE A 368 -5.10 -18.95 5.85
N ASN A 369 -4.85 -18.60 7.12
CA ASN A 369 -3.94 -17.52 7.56
C ASN A 369 -4.15 -17.18 9.05
N PRO A 370 -3.17 -17.42 9.93
CA PRO A 370 -3.19 -16.88 11.30
C PRO A 370 -2.86 -15.38 11.39
N VAL A 371 -2.59 -14.72 10.25
CA VAL A 371 -1.91 -13.41 10.19
C VAL A 371 -2.84 -12.21 10.49
N TYR A 372 -4.15 -12.33 10.30
CA TYR A 372 -5.10 -11.22 10.47
C TYR A 372 -5.88 -11.23 11.80
N ALA A 373 -5.78 -12.29 12.61
CA ALA A 373 -6.52 -12.41 13.86
C ALA A 373 -6.00 -11.50 15.00
N SER A 374 -4.86 -10.83 14.81
CA SER A 374 -4.18 -10.01 15.83
C SER A 374 -4.50 -8.51 15.78
N PHE A 375 -5.30 -8.05 14.81
CA PHE A 375 -5.62 -6.62 14.65
C PHE A 375 -6.99 -6.19 15.21
N SER A 376 -7.83 -7.12 15.67
CA SER A 376 -9.07 -6.75 16.37
C SER A 376 -8.77 -6.39 17.83
N GLY A 377 -8.31 -5.16 18.04
CA GLY A 377 -8.12 -4.59 19.37
C GLY A 377 -9.45 -4.38 20.07
N LYS A 378 -9.94 -5.39 20.80
CA LYS A 378 -10.87 -5.11 21.91
C LYS A 378 -10.11 -4.26 22.93
N PRO A 379 -10.68 -3.17 23.46
CA PRO A 379 -10.06 -2.44 24.56
C PRO A 379 -9.89 -3.39 25.74
N ILE A 380 -8.62 -3.68 26.08
CA ILE A 380 -8.28 -4.42 27.28
C ILE A 380 -8.59 -3.48 28.45
N SER A 381 -9.67 -3.74 29.19
CA SER A 381 -9.91 -3.11 30.48
C SER A 381 -8.67 -3.27 31.35
N PRO A 382 -8.20 -2.21 32.03
CA PRO A 382 -7.00 -2.31 32.86
C PRO A 382 -7.23 -3.38 33.94
N PRO A 383 -6.26 -4.28 34.18
CA PRO A 383 -6.38 -5.24 35.25
C PRO A 383 -6.51 -4.49 36.57
N ALA A 384 -7.46 -4.91 37.40
CA ALA A 384 -7.60 -4.40 38.77
C ALA A 384 -6.24 -4.47 39.47
N GLN A 385 -5.80 -3.34 40.03
CA GLN A 385 -4.57 -3.25 40.80
C GLN A 385 -4.69 -4.10 42.06
N THR A 386 -4.20 -5.33 42.02
CA THR A 386 -3.87 -6.09 43.22
C THR A 386 -2.60 -5.49 43.83
N ARG A 387 -2.74 -4.88 45.01
CA ARG A 387 -1.60 -4.40 45.80
C ARG A 387 -0.63 -5.55 46.06
N LEU A 388 0.59 -5.42 45.57
CA LEU A 388 1.71 -6.28 45.99
C LEU A 388 2.17 -5.88 47.40
N PRO A 389 2.56 -6.84 48.25
CA PRO A 389 3.13 -6.54 49.57
C PRO A 389 4.54 -5.93 49.44
N PRO A 390 5.00 -5.18 50.45
CA PRO A 390 6.27 -4.48 50.39
C PRO A 390 7.44 -5.46 50.40
N ARG A 391 8.44 -5.14 49.56
CA ARG A 391 9.70 -5.87 49.42
C ARG A 391 10.57 -5.68 50.68
N PRO A 392 11.18 -6.73 51.25
CA PRO A 392 12.14 -6.58 52.34
C PRO A 392 13.48 -6.00 51.85
N PRO A 393 14.28 -5.39 52.75
CA PRO A 393 15.49 -4.66 52.39
C PRO A 393 16.64 -5.61 52.01
N GLU A 394 17.36 -5.26 50.95
CA GLU A 394 18.53 -5.97 50.44
C GLU A 394 19.75 -5.76 51.36
N THR A 395 20.42 -6.84 51.72
CA THR A 395 21.72 -6.85 52.40
C THR A 395 22.88 -6.85 51.38
N PRO A 396 24.04 -6.24 51.73
CA PRO A 396 25.13 -6.03 50.80
C PRO A 396 25.97 -7.31 50.63
N THR A 397 26.18 -7.73 49.38
CA THR A 397 27.02 -8.89 49.06
C THR A 397 28.45 -8.50 48.67
N THR A 398 29.35 -9.29 49.21
CA THR A 398 30.81 -9.17 49.26
C THR A 398 31.47 -9.48 47.91
N LYS A 399 32.58 -8.77 47.63
CA LYS A 399 33.54 -9.06 46.56
C LYS A 399 34.08 -10.49 46.67
N ARG A 400 34.16 -11.22 45.55
CA ARG A 400 35.08 -12.35 45.41
C ARG A 400 35.66 -12.40 43.98
N SER A 401 36.97 -12.26 43.92
CA SER A 401 37.86 -12.56 42.81
C SER A 401 38.11 -14.06 42.71
N ALA A 402 38.16 -14.61 41.49
CA ALA A 402 38.93 -15.80 41.16
C ALA A 402 39.21 -15.87 39.65
N SER A 403 40.44 -16.27 39.38
CA SER A 403 41.12 -16.45 38.11
C SER A 403 40.96 -17.87 37.51
N SER A 404 41.51 -18.00 36.30
CA SER A 404 42.15 -19.17 35.66
C SER A 404 41.31 -20.20 34.87
N SER A 405 41.62 -20.20 33.56
CA SER A 405 42.01 -21.33 32.67
C SER A 405 41.10 -22.56 32.55
N SER A 406 40.75 -22.90 31.30
CA SER A 406 41.42 -23.98 30.56
C SER A 406 40.84 -24.16 29.15
N ASP A 407 41.68 -24.75 28.30
CA ASP A 407 41.53 -25.06 26.88
C ASP A 407 40.34 -25.97 26.53
N ASN A 408 39.89 -25.90 25.26
CA ASN A 408 39.94 -27.06 24.38
C ASN A 408 39.68 -26.72 22.90
N SER A 409 40.50 -27.36 22.07
CA SER A 409 40.51 -27.38 20.61
C SER A 409 39.26 -27.99 19.98
N ILE A 410 39.01 -27.71 18.69
CA ILE A 410 38.91 -28.72 17.61
C ILE A 410 39.01 -28.02 16.24
N GLN A 411 39.94 -28.54 15.42
CA GLN A 411 40.07 -28.30 13.98
C GLN A 411 38.99 -29.09 13.20
N SER A 412 38.53 -28.57 12.07
CA SER A 412 38.64 -29.32 10.80
C SER A 412 38.41 -28.43 9.58
N CYS A 413 39.22 -28.72 8.55
CA CYS A 413 39.27 -28.09 7.25
C CYS A 413 38.22 -28.71 6.32
N ILE A 414 37.58 -27.91 5.45
CA ILE A 414 37.22 -28.34 4.08
C ILE A 414 37.43 -27.17 3.12
N ALA A 415 38.39 -27.33 2.22
CA ALA A 415 38.58 -26.52 1.03
C ALA A 415 37.82 -27.20 -0.13
N HIS A 416 37.06 -26.42 -0.90
CA HIS A 416 36.55 -26.86 -2.20
C HIS A 416 36.87 -25.79 -3.26
N ASP A 417 37.61 -26.24 -4.26
CA ASP A 417 37.93 -25.55 -5.50
C ASP A 417 36.67 -25.24 -6.31
N ILE A 418 36.59 -24.01 -6.84
CA ILE A 418 35.60 -23.62 -7.85
C ILE A 418 36.38 -23.09 -9.07
N PRO A 419 36.15 -23.63 -10.28
CA PRO A 419 36.84 -23.17 -11.49
C PRO A 419 36.24 -21.89 -12.07
N ALA A 420 37.11 -21.10 -12.70
CA ALA A 420 36.82 -19.82 -13.33
C ALA A 420 35.88 -19.91 -14.55
N PRO A 421 35.03 -18.89 -14.80
CA PRO A 421 34.21 -18.84 -16.00
C PRO A 421 34.96 -18.24 -17.20
N THR A 422 34.75 -18.89 -18.34
CA THR A 422 35.28 -18.58 -19.67
C THR A 422 34.57 -17.36 -20.29
N GLN A 423 35.33 -16.48 -20.93
CA GLN A 423 34.83 -15.32 -21.68
C GLN A 423 34.18 -15.72 -23.02
N PRO A 424 33.12 -15.04 -23.47
CA PRO A 424 32.73 -15.03 -24.87
C PRO A 424 33.28 -13.81 -25.62
N LYS A 425 33.82 -14.10 -26.80
CA LYS A 425 34.33 -13.15 -27.81
C LYS A 425 33.19 -12.32 -28.40
N THR A 426 33.43 -11.02 -28.53
CA THR A 426 32.60 -10.07 -29.29
C THR A 426 33.12 -9.97 -30.73
N ASN A 427 32.19 -9.90 -31.69
CA ASN A 427 32.36 -9.25 -32.98
C ASN A 427 30.98 -9.09 -33.62
N HIS A 428 30.53 -7.85 -33.83
CA HIS A 428 30.03 -7.34 -35.11
C HIS A 428 29.65 -5.86 -34.99
N SER A 429 30.29 -5.06 -35.83
CA SER A 429 30.01 -3.67 -36.14
C SER A 429 28.76 -3.53 -37.01
N CYS A 430 27.92 -2.52 -36.75
CA CYS A 430 27.27 -1.75 -37.81
C CYS A 430 26.83 -0.37 -37.30
N SER A 431 26.89 0.57 -38.24
CA SER A 431 26.87 2.02 -38.13
C SER A 431 25.47 2.66 -38.07
N ASN A 432 25.40 3.77 -37.32
CA ASN A 432 24.48 4.93 -37.29
C ASN A 432 23.68 5.29 -38.58
N PRO A 433 22.56 6.07 -38.54
CA PRO A 433 22.49 7.36 -37.82
C PRO A 433 21.15 7.88 -37.22
N ALA A 434 21.34 8.74 -36.22
CA ALA A 434 20.65 9.99 -35.84
C ALA A 434 19.16 10.23 -36.22
N LYS A 435 18.35 10.53 -35.19
CA LYS A 435 17.48 11.71 -35.15
C LYS A 435 17.13 12.10 -33.71
N SER A 436 17.16 13.40 -33.49
CA SER A 436 17.12 14.16 -32.23
C SER A 436 15.70 14.41 -31.71
N ALA A 437 15.55 14.40 -30.38
CA ALA A 437 14.54 15.17 -29.65
C ALA A 437 15.05 15.44 -28.21
N PRO A 438 15.14 16.70 -27.73
CA PRO A 438 15.72 16.99 -26.42
C PRO A 438 14.67 17.28 -25.32
N HIS A 439 15.10 17.00 -24.09
CA HIS A 439 14.79 17.72 -22.84
C HIS A 439 13.39 17.64 -22.20
N GLN A 440 13.19 16.60 -21.38
CA GLN A 440 12.41 16.71 -20.12
C GLN A 440 13.22 16.29 -18.87
N SER A 441 14.29 15.50 -19.03
CA SER A 441 15.10 15.01 -17.89
C SER A 441 15.98 16.10 -17.24
N ASN A 442 16.54 17.04 -18.03
CA ASN A 442 17.46 18.05 -17.51
C ASN A 442 16.79 19.18 -16.69
N ARG A 443 15.48 19.43 -16.90
CA ARG A 443 14.74 20.42 -16.09
C ARG A 443 14.45 19.92 -14.68
N ILE A 444 14.29 18.61 -14.51
CA ILE A 444 14.08 18.01 -13.19
C ILE A 444 15.41 17.94 -12.43
N GLN A 445 16.54 17.65 -13.10
CA GLN A 445 17.86 17.69 -12.46
C GLN A 445 18.28 19.11 -12.03
N LEU A 446 17.99 20.16 -12.81
CA LEU A 446 18.30 21.53 -12.41
C LEU A 446 17.40 22.04 -11.27
N ALA A 447 16.12 21.65 -11.26
CA ALA A 447 15.22 21.93 -10.14
C ALA A 447 15.62 21.14 -8.88
N TYR A 448 16.10 19.90 -9.03
CA TYR A 448 16.62 19.08 -7.94
C TYR A 448 17.91 19.64 -7.36
N SER A 449 18.86 20.04 -8.21
CA SER A 449 20.14 20.60 -7.78
C SER A 449 19.96 21.98 -7.13
N ASN A 450 19.06 22.82 -7.64
CA ASN A 450 18.79 24.12 -7.00
C ASN A 450 17.97 23.98 -5.71
N ALA A 451 17.03 23.03 -5.62
CA ALA A 451 16.28 22.77 -4.39
C ALA A 451 17.14 22.09 -3.31
N THR A 452 18.03 21.14 -3.68
CA THR A 452 18.99 20.56 -2.73
C THR A 452 20.06 21.58 -2.31
N HIS A 453 20.54 22.42 -3.23
CA HIS A 453 21.57 23.41 -2.92
C HIS A 453 21.05 24.64 -2.16
N CYS A 454 19.75 24.97 -2.24
CA CYS A 454 19.11 25.99 -1.40
C CYS A 454 18.58 25.41 -0.08
N SER A 455 17.96 24.22 -0.05
CA SER A 455 17.36 23.66 1.17
C SER A 455 18.36 22.94 2.09
N LEU A 456 19.46 22.37 1.57
CA LEU A 456 20.52 21.81 2.44
C LEU A 456 21.48 22.89 2.96
N LYS A 457 21.61 24.04 2.28
CA LYS A 457 22.36 25.20 2.84
C LYS A 457 21.66 25.82 4.06
N ILE A 458 20.35 25.64 4.22
CA ILE A 458 19.60 26.07 5.40
C ILE A 458 19.94 25.20 6.64
N PHE A 459 20.52 24.01 6.43
CA PHE A 459 21.03 23.15 7.50
C PHE A 459 22.54 23.32 7.69
N ASN A 460 22.98 24.53 8.06
CA ASN A 460 24.30 24.72 8.65
C ASN A 460 24.17 24.81 10.18
N PRO A 461 24.60 23.79 10.95
CA PRO A 461 24.48 23.77 12.42
C PRO A 461 25.33 24.86 13.12
N ALA A 462 26.15 25.61 12.40
CA ALA A 462 26.99 26.68 12.94
C ALA A 462 26.23 27.96 13.37
N ASN A 463 24.92 28.09 13.09
CA ASN A 463 24.15 29.31 13.40
C ASN A 463 23.26 29.23 14.65
N TYR A 464 23.38 28.19 15.47
CA TYR A 464 22.69 28.10 16.75
C TYR A 464 23.69 28.02 17.90
N ASN A 465 24.14 29.19 18.38
CA ASN A 465 24.58 29.35 19.76
C ASN A 465 24.50 30.82 20.24
N SER A 466 23.99 30.96 21.47
CA SER A 466 23.99 32.12 22.37
C SER A 466 23.20 33.38 21.97
N ALA A 467 21.94 33.44 22.41
CA ALA A 467 21.37 34.68 22.94
C ALA A 467 21.04 34.45 24.41
N ASN A 468 21.86 35.04 25.28
CA ASN A 468 21.65 35.12 26.72
C ASN A 468 20.37 35.89 27.02
N ILE A 469 19.49 35.32 27.84
CA ILE A 469 18.39 36.04 28.48
C ILE A 469 18.86 36.40 29.89
N SER A 470 19.30 37.65 30.06
CA SER A 470 19.42 38.30 31.35
C SER A 470 18.08 38.91 31.73
N SER A 471 17.44 38.36 32.76
CA SER A 471 16.27 38.93 33.42
C SER A 471 16.66 40.17 34.23
N THR A 472 16.08 41.31 33.91
CA THR A 472 16.01 42.48 34.81
C THR A 472 14.56 42.85 35.03
N SER A 473 14.27 43.12 36.30
CA SER A 473 12.95 43.36 36.87
C SER A 473 12.47 44.80 36.68
N SER A 474 11.16 44.96 36.90
CA SER A 474 10.44 46.15 37.39
C SER A 474 10.02 47.20 36.38
N ALA A 475 8.70 47.30 36.17
CA ALA A 475 7.95 48.55 36.26
C ALA A 475 6.45 48.23 36.47
N GLN A 476 5.90 48.79 37.54
CA GLN A 476 4.50 48.71 37.96
C GLN A 476 3.57 49.47 36.97
N SER A 477 2.32 49.04 36.87
CA SER A 477 1.22 49.83 36.32
C SER A 477 0.10 49.96 37.38
N PRO A 478 -0.56 51.13 37.51
CA PRO A 478 -1.53 51.38 38.57
C PRO A 478 -2.95 50.94 38.19
N LEU A 479 -3.70 50.52 39.22
CA LEU A 479 -5.14 50.26 39.20
C LEU A 479 -5.97 51.54 38.95
N PRO A 480 -7.15 51.45 38.30
CA PRO A 480 -8.12 52.54 38.26
C PRO A 480 -9.09 52.48 39.47
N PRO A 481 -9.74 53.59 39.83
CA PRO A 481 -10.58 53.66 41.03
C PRO A 481 -11.99 53.13 40.79
N HIS A 482 -12.56 52.67 41.90
CA HIS A 482 -13.94 52.25 42.07
C HIS A 482 -14.97 53.31 41.66
N HIS A 483 -16.03 52.85 41.00
CA HIS A 483 -17.42 53.13 41.38
C HIS A 483 -18.30 51.90 41.14
#